data_AF-A0A9D7YC67-F1
#
_entry.id   AF-A0A9D7YC67-F1
#
_cell.length_a   1.000
_cell.length_b   1.000
_cell.length_c   1.000
_cell.angle_alpha   90.00
_cell.angle_beta   90.00
_cell.angle_gamma   90.00
#
_symmetry.space_group_name_H-M   'P 1'
#
loop_
_entity.id
_entity.type
_entity.pdbx_description
1 polymer ?
#
loop_
_entity_poly.entity_id
_entity_poly.type
_entity_poly.pdbx_seq_one_letter_code
_entity_poly.pdbx_strand_id
1 'polypeptide(L)'
;MQIDTTFNVYTDARGGDPDSTSPTLRRYHQLLWSKPLPNGRTFDLHDDRGGVYLYHESELGEYRLGSDAITHSYRNQTRKQWLVRQIPREVDELFDIGSTIGAYTLFPNNRIDDTSTINQARGVHRLIDDRFDLTLECIRLFYLGQQSPLYDTLMRYSNFFALFESFVGYYKFFLLDDLIDENESIRFYLPFDNFRTKPAFADVDEYLMYKHAVTRFIESRNKRINEYANGAARA
;
A
#
# COMPACT_ATOMS: atom_id res chain seq x y z
N MET A 1 16.21 -10.81 -9.73
CA MET A 1 15.00 -10.14 -10.27
C MET A 1 15.38 -8.72 -10.70
N GLN A 2 14.94 -8.23 -11.87
CA GLN A 2 15.25 -6.86 -12.32
C GLN A 2 14.08 -5.92 -12.00
N ILE A 3 14.24 -5.12 -10.94
CA ILE A 3 13.32 -4.04 -10.56
C ILE A 3 14.11 -2.74 -10.57
N ASP A 4 13.62 -1.71 -11.24
CA ASP A 4 14.15 -0.36 -11.12
C ASP A 4 13.23 0.42 -10.16
N THR A 5 13.70 0.64 -8.94
CA THR A 5 12.96 1.38 -7.91
C THR A 5 12.94 2.89 -8.13
N THR A 6 13.64 3.38 -9.16
CA THR A 6 13.60 4.79 -9.60
C THR A 6 12.65 5.01 -10.78
N PHE A 7 12.10 3.93 -11.34
CA PHE A 7 11.17 4.01 -12.47
C PHE A 7 9.88 4.74 -12.07
N ASN A 8 9.57 5.81 -12.81
CA ASN A 8 8.32 6.55 -12.65
C ASN A 8 7.19 5.83 -13.42
N VAL A 9 6.24 5.24 -12.68
CA VAL A 9 5.13 4.43 -13.23
C VAL A 9 4.14 5.20 -14.09
N TYR A 10 4.13 6.54 -14.01
CA TYR A 10 3.30 7.36 -14.89
C TYR A 10 3.86 7.46 -16.31
N THR A 11 5.15 7.18 -16.51
CA THR A 11 5.79 7.32 -17.83
C THR A 11 5.28 6.31 -18.85
N ASP A 12 4.84 5.12 -18.40
CA ASP A 12 4.25 4.08 -19.26
C ASP A 12 2.75 3.88 -19.04
N ALA A 13 2.12 4.60 -18.11
CA ALA A 13 0.68 4.58 -17.86
C ALA A 13 -0.16 5.24 -18.98
N ARG A 14 0.48 5.89 -19.98
CA ARG A 14 -0.14 6.55 -21.14
C ARG A 14 -1.22 7.58 -20.76
N GLY A 15 -0.99 8.32 -19.68
CA GLY A 15 -1.94 9.33 -19.16
C GLY A 15 -3.12 8.74 -18.38
N GLY A 16 -3.17 7.42 -18.22
CA GLY A 16 -4.12 6.74 -17.32
C GLY A 16 -3.63 6.66 -15.88
N ASP A 17 -4.43 5.98 -15.06
CA ASP A 17 -4.07 5.63 -13.68
C ASP A 17 -3.07 4.46 -13.67
N PRO A 18 -1.84 4.64 -13.17
CA PRO A 18 -0.82 3.58 -13.15
C PRO A 18 -1.27 2.30 -12.46
N ASP A 19 -2.15 2.39 -11.45
CA ASP A 19 -2.70 1.23 -10.74
C ASP A 19 -3.42 0.26 -11.70
N SER A 20 -3.90 0.77 -12.84
CA SER A 20 -4.58 -0.01 -13.87
C SER A 20 -3.78 -0.12 -15.18
N THR A 21 -3.08 0.94 -15.59
CA THR A 21 -2.57 1.07 -16.96
C THR A 21 -1.06 0.92 -17.11
N SER A 22 -0.26 1.01 -16.04
CA SER A 22 1.20 0.84 -16.13
C SER A 22 1.58 -0.65 -16.27
N PRO A 23 2.08 -1.10 -17.43
CA PRO A 23 2.56 -2.47 -17.58
C PRO A 23 3.80 -2.74 -16.72
N THR A 24 4.68 -1.75 -16.51
CA THR A 24 5.88 -1.92 -15.68
C THR A 24 5.52 -2.11 -14.21
N LEU A 25 4.58 -1.31 -13.67
CA LEU A 25 4.10 -1.49 -12.30
C LEU A 25 3.49 -2.88 -12.09
N ARG A 26 2.66 -3.34 -13.04
CA ARG A 26 2.07 -4.69 -12.99
C ARG A 26 3.13 -5.78 -13.00
N ARG A 27 4.13 -5.64 -13.87
CA ARG A 27 5.26 -6.57 -13.95
C ARG A 27 6.06 -6.59 -12.65
N TYR A 28 6.30 -5.43 -12.03
CA TYR A 28 6.99 -5.34 -10.75
C TYR A 28 6.21 -5.99 -9.63
N HIS A 29 4.89 -5.80 -9.56
CA HIS A 29 4.04 -6.50 -8.60
C HIS A 29 4.08 -8.02 -8.78
N GLN A 30 3.95 -8.50 -10.01
CA GLN A 30 4.03 -9.94 -10.30
C GLN A 30 5.39 -10.50 -9.84
N LEU A 31 6.48 -9.81 -10.15
CA LEU A 31 7.83 -10.22 -9.80
C LEU A 31 8.08 -10.22 -8.28
N LEU A 32 7.67 -9.16 -7.58
CA LEU A 32 7.94 -8.98 -6.15
C LEU A 32 7.10 -9.90 -5.28
N TRP A 33 5.85 -10.15 -5.67
CA TRP A 33 4.85 -10.79 -4.84
C TRP A 33 4.56 -12.24 -5.25
N SER A 34 5.09 -12.71 -6.39
CA SER A 34 5.23 -14.15 -6.67
C SER A 34 6.40 -14.75 -5.88
N LYS A 35 6.19 -15.02 -4.60
CA LYS A 35 7.23 -15.52 -3.69
C LYS A 35 6.65 -16.42 -2.59
N PRO A 36 7.51 -17.13 -1.82
CA PRO A 36 7.05 -17.94 -0.70
C PRO A 36 6.28 -17.13 0.34
N LEU A 37 5.14 -17.65 0.75
CA LEU A 37 4.38 -17.24 1.93
C LEU A 37 5.06 -17.76 3.20
N PRO A 38 4.65 -17.30 4.40
CA PRO A 38 5.18 -17.79 5.67
C PRO A 38 5.10 -19.32 5.84
N ASN A 39 4.07 -19.95 5.28
CA ASN A 39 3.91 -21.41 5.27
C ASN A 39 4.83 -22.16 4.27
N GLY A 40 5.68 -21.44 3.53
CA GLY A 40 6.63 -21.99 2.55
C GLY A 40 6.04 -22.27 1.16
N ARG A 41 4.72 -22.19 0.96
CA ARG A 41 4.10 -22.32 -0.36
C ARG A 41 4.29 -21.03 -1.17
N THR A 42 4.45 -21.16 -2.48
CA THR A 42 4.62 -19.99 -3.36
C THR A 42 3.28 -19.34 -3.70
N PHE A 43 3.19 -18.02 -3.59
CA PHE A 43 2.03 -17.24 -4.01
C PHE A 43 2.16 -16.78 -5.46
N ASP A 44 2.09 -17.70 -6.42
CA ASP A 44 2.31 -17.38 -7.84
C ASP A 44 1.23 -16.47 -8.42
N LEU A 45 1.64 -15.34 -9.00
CA LEU A 45 0.76 -14.34 -9.63
C LEU A 45 0.86 -14.39 -11.15
N HIS A 46 -0.32 -14.36 -11.78
CA HIS A 46 -0.48 -14.42 -13.23
C HIS A 46 -1.23 -13.18 -13.75
N ASP A 47 -0.89 -12.74 -14.97
CA ASP A 47 -1.47 -11.60 -15.67
C ASP A 47 -2.16 -11.99 -16.99
N ASP A 48 -2.37 -13.29 -17.22
CA ASP A 48 -2.97 -13.87 -18.43
C ASP A 48 -4.51 -13.97 -18.38
N ARG A 49 -5.12 -13.68 -17.22
CA ARG A 49 -6.58 -13.65 -17.06
C ARG A 49 -7.17 -12.29 -17.41
N GLY A 50 -7.88 -12.23 -18.54
CA GLY A 50 -8.54 -11.00 -19.02
C GLY A 50 -9.46 -10.35 -17.98
N GLY A 51 -9.39 -9.02 -17.87
CA GLY A 51 -10.21 -8.22 -16.95
C GLY A 51 -9.76 -8.23 -15.49
N VAL A 52 -8.61 -8.85 -15.17
CA VAL A 52 -8.01 -8.85 -13.83
C VAL A 52 -6.60 -8.26 -13.93
N TYR A 53 -6.17 -7.53 -12.90
CA TYR A 53 -4.84 -6.93 -12.87
C TYR A 53 -3.75 -7.99 -12.59
N LEU A 54 -3.86 -8.70 -11.46
CA LEU A 54 -3.10 -9.91 -11.17
C LEU A 54 -4.01 -10.95 -10.52
N TYR A 55 -3.73 -12.22 -10.77
CA TYR A 55 -4.55 -13.33 -10.33
C TYR A 55 -3.71 -14.45 -9.71
N HIS A 56 -4.25 -15.09 -8.68
CA HIS A 56 -3.72 -16.31 -8.07
C HIS A 56 -4.80 -17.38 -8.01
N GLU A 57 -4.44 -18.62 -8.31
CA GLU A 57 -5.28 -19.80 -8.09
C GLU A 57 -4.42 -21.00 -7.73
N SER A 58 -4.65 -21.55 -6.53
CA SER A 58 -4.04 -22.80 -6.08
C SER A 58 -4.87 -23.40 -4.94
N GLU A 59 -4.34 -24.42 -4.27
CA GLU A 59 -4.90 -24.92 -3.00
C GLU A 59 -4.95 -23.86 -1.88
N LEU A 60 -4.26 -22.73 -2.03
CA LEU A 60 -4.33 -21.58 -1.12
C LEU A 60 -5.60 -20.72 -1.34
N GLY A 61 -6.33 -20.95 -2.43
CA GLY A 61 -7.53 -20.23 -2.81
C GLY A 61 -7.40 -19.46 -4.12
N GLU A 62 -8.47 -18.74 -4.46
CA GLU A 62 -8.56 -17.88 -5.64
C GLU A 62 -8.52 -16.40 -5.21
N TYR A 63 -7.58 -15.62 -5.75
CA TYR A 63 -7.45 -14.19 -5.42
C TYR A 63 -7.33 -13.34 -6.68
N ARG A 64 -8.18 -12.31 -6.78
CA ARG A 64 -8.09 -11.25 -7.79
C ARG A 64 -7.51 -10.02 -7.11
N LEU A 65 -6.32 -9.61 -7.52
CA LEU A 65 -5.55 -8.55 -6.88
C LEU A 65 -5.48 -7.33 -7.80
N GLY A 66 -5.51 -6.15 -7.19
CA GLY A 66 -5.28 -4.86 -7.85
C GLY A 66 -4.11 -4.14 -7.19
N SER A 67 -3.41 -3.34 -8.00
CA SER A 67 -2.46 -2.37 -7.48
C SER A 67 -3.19 -1.29 -6.69
N ASP A 68 -2.53 -0.78 -5.66
CA ASP A 68 -3.03 0.30 -4.84
C ASP A 68 -1.88 1.20 -4.37
N ALA A 69 -1.99 2.49 -4.67
CA ALA A 69 -1.08 3.51 -4.15
C ALA A 69 -1.23 3.65 -2.62
N ILE A 70 -0.16 3.39 -1.89
CA ILE A 70 -0.09 3.51 -0.42
C ILE A 70 0.52 4.83 0.03
N THR A 71 0.57 5.80 -0.88
CA THR A 71 1.07 7.15 -0.64
C THR A 71 0.12 8.13 -1.30
N HIS A 72 -0.09 9.29 -0.69
CA HIS A 72 -1.02 10.26 -1.22
C HIS A 72 -0.48 11.67 -1.01
N SER A 73 -0.14 12.39 -2.08
CA SER A 73 0.34 13.77 -1.99
C SER A 73 -0.78 14.77 -1.73
N TYR A 74 -2.04 14.35 -1.93
CA TYR A 74 -3.25 15.18 -1.83
C TYR A 74 -3.36 16.28 -2.89
N ARG A 75 -2.49 16.28 -3.91
CA ARG A 75 -2.47 17.27 -5.01
C ARG A 75 -3.84 17.55 -5.63
N ASN A 76 -4.62 16.51 -5.86
CA ASN A 76 -5.92 16.58 -6.52
C ASN A 76 -7.11 16.55 -5.55
N GLN A 77 -6.88 16.52 -4.23
CA GLN A 77 -7.97 16.36 -3.27
C GLN A 77 -8.62 17.72 -2.96
N THR A 78 -9.88 17.89 -3.37
CA THR A 78 -10.62 19.17 -3.26
C THR A 78 -10.65 19.72 -1.83
N ARG A 79 -10.83 18.86 -0.82
CA ARG A 79 -10.95 19.25 0.59
C ARG A 79 -9.65 19.80 1.20
N LYS A 80 -8.50 19.55 0.57
CA LYS A 80 -7.18 20.00 1.02
C LYS A 80 -6.60 21.12 0.16
N GLN A 81 -7.35 21.64 -0.81
CA GLN A 81 -6.90 22.73 -1.70
C GLN A 81 -6.54 24.02 -0.96
N TRP A 82 -7.16 24.27 0.19
CA TRP A 82 -6.80 25.40 1.05
C TRP A 82 -5.34 25.33 1.53
N LEU A 83 -4.78 24.13 1.63
CA LEU A 83 -3.43 23.84 2.10
C LEU A 83 -2.46 23.63 0.93
N VAL A 84 -2.75 22.68 0.04
CA VAL A 84 -1.79 22.23 -0.99
C VAL A 84 -1.43 23.33 -2.00
N ARG A 85 -2.31 24.30 -2.22
CA ARG A 85 -2.04 25.45 -3.11
C ARG A 85 -1.01 26.43 -2.55
N GLN A 86 -0.76 26.40 -1.24
CA GLN A 86 0.23 27.26 -0.60
C GLN A 86 1.66 26.72 -0.82
N ILE A 87 1.80 25.41 -1.03
CA ILE A 87 3.07 24.69 -1.13
C ILE A 87 3.11 23.72 -2.32
N PRO A 88 2.81 24.18 -3.55
CA PRO A 88 2.65 23.29 -4.71
C PRO A 88 3.91 22.47 -5.01
N ARG A 89 5.10 23.06 -4.83
CA ARG A 89 6.38 22.37 -5.02
C ARG A 89 6.55 21.17 -4.10
N GLU A 90 6.17 21.30 -2.83
CA GLU A 90 6.29 20.23 -1.83
C GLU A 90 5.32 19.08 -2.15
N VAL A 91 4.13 19.44 -2.65
CA VAL A 91 3.08 18.51 -3.04
C VAL A 91 3.45 17.74 -4.31
N ASP A 92 4.03 18.42 -5.30
CA ASP A 92 4.50 17.81 -6.54
C ASP A 92 5.72 16.92 -6.30
N GLU A 93 6.64 17.33 -5.43
CA GLU A 93 7.78 16.49 -5.03
C GLU A 93 7.33 15.19 -4.36
N LEU A 94 6.35 15.26 -3.44
CA LEU A 94 5.80 14.05 -2.82
C LEU A 94 5.08 13.17 -3.83
N PHE A 95 4.41 13.76 -4.83
CA PHE A 95 3.78 13.01 -5.91
C PHE A 95 4.81 12.26 -6.77
N ASP A 96 5.92 12.91 -7.13
CA ASP A 96 6.99 12.30 -7.92
C ASP A 96 7.67 11.16 -7.15
N ILE A 97 7.97 11.36 -5.86
CA ILE A 97 8.51 10.30 -4.99
C ILE A 97 7.53 9.13 -4.88
N GLY A 98 6.24 9.44 -4.75
CA GLY A 98 5.12 8.48 -4.71
C GLY A 98 4.84 7.76 -6.04
N SER A 99 5.59 8.04 -7.10
CA SER A 99 5.41 7.46 -8.43
C SER A 99 6.31 6.24 -8.70
N THR A 100 6.87 5.63 -7.66
CA THR A 100 7.77 4.46 -7.75
C THR A 100 7.18 3.24 -7.06
N ILE A 101 7.65 2.03 -7.37
CA ILE A 101 7.11 0.77 -6.81
C ILE A 101 7.03 0.72 -5.27
N GLY A 102 7.93 1.41 -4.56
CA GLY A 102 7.89 1.50 -3.09
C GLY A 102 6.63 2.19 -2.56
N ALA A 103 5.92 2.95 -3.39
CA ALA A 103 4.68 3.64 -3.07
C ALA A 103 3.41 2.84 -3.41
N TYR A 104 3.53 1.58 -3.86
CA TYR A 104 2.40 0.74 -4.26
C TYR A 104 2.37 -0.60 -3.49
N THR A 105 1.18 -1.20 -3.40
CA THR A 105 0.98 -2.54 -2.84
C THR A 105 -0.09 -3.31 -3.63
N LEU A 106 -0.40 -4.54 -3.22
CA LEU A 106 -1.54 -5.29 -3.73
C LEU A 106 -2.61 -5.49 -2.64
N PHE A 107 -3.87 -5.33 -3.03
CA PHE A 107 -5.02 -5.78 -2.26
C PHE A 107 -5.98 -6.59 -3.14
N PRO A 108 -6.83 -7.46 -2.54
CA PRO A 108 -8.01 -7.98 -3.21
C PRO A 108 -8.85 -6.85 -3.83
N ASN A 109 -9.18 -7.00 -5.11
CA ASN A 109 -9.91 -5.98 -5.88
C ASN A 109 -11.34 -6.39 -6.27
N ASN A 110 -11.73 -7.63 -6.00
CA ASN A 110 -13.10 -8.08 -6.21
C ASN A 110 -14.00 -7.58 -5.07
N ARG A 111 -15.20 -7.08 -5.41
CA ARG A 111 -16.23 -6.79 -4.41
C ARG A 111 -16.79 -8.11 -3.89
N ILE A 112 -17.06 -8.15 -2.58
CA ILE A 112 -17.73 -9.26 -1.89
C ILE A 112 -19.04 -8.70 -1.34
N ASP A 113 -20.15 -9.40 -1.59
CA ASP A 113 -21.51 -9.00 -1.17
C ASP A 113 -21.90 -7.59 -1.62
N ASP A 114 -21.46 -7.19 -2.83
CA ASP A 114 -21.65 -5.84 -3.39
C ASP A 114 -21.14 -4.70 -2.49
N THR A 115 -20.26 -4.98 -1.55
CA THR A 115 -19.65 -3.99 -0.66
C THR A 115 -18.37 -3.39 -1.24
N SER A 116 -17.89 -2.31 -0.65
CA SER A 116 -16.63 -1.65 -1.03
C SER A 116 -15.41 -2.56 -0.82
N THR A 117 -14.45 -2.45 -1.74
CA THR A 117 -13.12 -3.06 -1.59
C THR A 117 -12.30 -2.36 -0.50
N ILE A 118 -11.14 -2.94 -0.13
CA ILE A 118 -10.21 -2.32 0.84
C ILE A 118 -9.78 -0.93 0.38
N ASN A 119 -9.34 -0.80 -0.88
CA ASN A 119 -8.94 0.49 -1.47
C ASN A 119 -10.08 1.51 -1.37
N GLN A 120 -11.29 1.13 -1.81
CA GLN A 120 -12.45 2.02 -1.73
C GLN A 120 -12.77 2.43 -0.29
N ALA A 121 -12.80 1.49 0.65
CA ALA A 121 -13.09 1.76 2.05
C ALA A 121 -12.06 2.72 2.65
N ARG A 122 -10.77 2.53 2.37
CA ARG A 122 -9.68 3.41 2.82
C ARG A 122 -9.85 4.85 2.33
N GLY A 123 -10.22 5.04 1.06
CA GLY A 123 -10.41 6.37 0.47
C GLY A 123 -11.67 7.10 0.92
N VAL A 124 -12.74 6.38 1.29
CA VAL A 124 -13.99 7.01 1.76
C VAL A 124 -14.09 7.13 3.28
N HIS A 125 -13.35 6.30 4.03
CA HIS A 125 -13.50 6.25 5.48
C HIS A 125 -12.89 7.49 6.13
N ARG A 126 -13.73 8.28 6.82
CA ARG A 126 -13.38 9.58 7.41
C ARG A 126 -12.27 9.56 8.47
N LEU A 127 -11.98 8.39 9.04
CA LEU A 127 -10.91 8.18 10.03
C LEU A 127 -9.61 7.65 9.42
N ILE A 128 -9.57 7.45 8.10
CA ILE A 128 -8.41 6.92 7.38
C ILE A 128 -7.90 7.96 6.37
N ASP A 129 -8.77 8.52 5.53
CA ASP A 129 -8.43 9.60 4.58
C ASP A 129 -7.17 9.28 3.74
N ASP A 130 -7.12 8.06 3.22
CA ASP A 130 -6.00 7.51 2.44
C ASP A 130 -4.64 7.44 3.14
N ARG A 131 -4.58 7.67 4.44
CA ARG A 131 -3.36 7.46 5.22
C ARG A 131 -3.07 5.97 5.39
N PHE A 132 -1.98 5.53 4.76
CA PHE A 132 -1.60 4.13 4.79
C PHE A 132 -1.10 3.65 6.15
N ASP A 133 -0.45 4.49 6.96
CA ASP A 133 -0.06 4.13 8.33
C ASP A 133 -1.28 3.81 9.22
N LEU A 134 -2.37 4.57 9.06
CA LEU A 134 -3.65 4.27 9.71
C LEU A 134 -4.32 3.01 9.18
N THR A 135 -4.17 2.74 7.87
CA THR A 135 -4.63 1.49 7.25
C THR A 135 -3.85 0.29 7.78
N LEU A 136 -2.53 0.43 7.92
CA LEU A 136 -1.65 -0.60 8.44
C LEU A 136 -1.94 -0.88 9.93
N GLU A 137 -2.28 0.14 10.71
CA GLU A 137 -2.78 -0.06 12.09
C GLU A 137 -4.10 -0.83 12.11
N CYS A 138 -5.03 -0.56 11.18
CA CYS A 138 -6.25 -1.35 11.07
C CYS A 138 -5.95 -2.83 10.77
N ILE A 139 -4.96 -3.10 9.91
CA ILE A 139 -4.51 -4.46 9.60
C ILE A 139 -3.85 -5.11 10.82
N ARG A 140 -3.00 -4.38 11.56
CA ARG A 140 -2.40 -4.87 12.82
C ARG A 140 -3.46 -5.26 13.84
N LEU A 141 -4.43 -4.37 14.08
CA LEU A 141 -5.55 -4.63 14.99
C LEU A 141 -6.41 -5.80 14.53
N PHE A 142 -6.60 -5.97 13.21
CA PHE A 142 -7.31 -7.12 12.65
C PHE A 142 -6.64 -8.45 13.02
N TYR A 143 -5.31 -8.57 12.90
CA TYR A 143 -4.58 -9.77 13.36
C TYR A 143 -4.63 -9.98 14.88
N LEU A 144 -4.84 -8.92 15.66
CA LEU A 144 -5.07 -9.00 17.11
C LEU A 144 -6.52 -9.30 17.48
N GLY A 145 -7.43 -9.43 16.51
CA GLY A 145 -8.86 -9.61 16.75
C GLY A 145 -9.55 -8.38 17.36
N GLN A 146 -8.95 -7.20 17.21
CA GLN A 146 -9.44 -5.93 17.79
C GLN A 146 -10.18 -5.08 16.77
N GLN A 147 -11.15 -4.32 17.26
CA GLN A 147 -11.96 -3.42 16.43
C GLN A 147 -11.12 -2.25 15.90
N SER A 148 -11.41 -1.85 14.66
CA SER A 148 -10.78 -0.72 13.98
C SER A 148 -11.74 -0.17 12.91
N PRO A 149 -11.51 1.04 12.38
CA PRO A 149 -12.36 1.62 11.34
C PRO A 149 -12.58 0.77 10.09
N LEU A 150 -11.62 -0.12 9.77
CA LEU A 150 -11.69 -0.99 8.60
C LEU A 150 -11.98 -2.45 8.95
N TYR A 151 -12.25 -2.79 10.22
CA TYR A 151 -12.36 -4.18 10.69
C TYR A 151 -13.32 -5.02 9.86
N ASP A 152 -14.56 -4.57 9.68
CA ASP A 152 -15.57 -5.31 8.90
C ASP A 152 -15.14 -5.49 7.44
N THR A 153 -14.44 -4.49 6.87
CA THR A 153 -13.89 -4.59 5.52
C THR A 153 -12.78 -5.61 5.44
N LEU A 154 -11.84 -5.61 6.38
CA LEU A 154 -10.74 -6.58 6.43
C LEU A 154 -11.27 -8.00 6.67
N MET A 155 -12.31 -8.15 7.51
CA MET A 155 -12.95 -9.44 7.80
C MET A 155 -13.53 -10.12 6.56
N ARG A 156 -14.12 -9.35 5.63
CA ARG A 156 -14.62 -9.89 4.35
C ARG A 156 -13.50 -10.49 3.49
N TYR A 157 -12.28 -9.98 3.64
CA TYR A 157 -11.09 -10.49 2.96
C TYR A 157 -10.18 -11.33 3.88
N SER A 158 -10.73 -11.89 4.96
CA SER A 158 -9.97 -12.65 5.97
C SER A 158 -9.13 -13.79 5.38
N ASN A 159 -9.63 -14.49 4.36
CA ASN A 159 -8.87 -15.53 3.66
C ASN A 159 -7.56 -15.00 3.04
N PHE A 160 -7.57 -13.78 2.49
CA PHE A 160 -6.35 -13.15 1.97
C PHE A 160 -5.35 -12.84 3.08
N PHE A 161 -5.82 -12.31 4.22
CA PHE A 161 -4.95 -12.04 5.36
C PHE A 161 -4.44 -13.33 6.02
N ALA A 162 -5.22 -14.41 6.01
CA ALA A 162 -4.81 -15.71 6.53
C ALA A 162 -3.58 -16.28 5.80
N LEU A 163 -3.33 -15.90 4.52
CA LEU A 163 -2.14 -16.31 3.76
C LEU A 163 -0.83 -15.96 4.47
N PHE A 164 -0.83 -14.91 5.29
CA PHE A 164 0.37 -14.38 5.93
C PHE A 164 0.53 -14.83 7.38
N GLU A 165 -0.41 -15.61 7.93
CA GLU A 165 -0.44 -16.20 9.28
C GLU A 165 -0.46 -15.22 10.47
N SER A 166 0.21 -14.08 10.35
CA SER A 166 0.37 -13.06 11.40
C SER A 166 0.61 -11.68 10.79
N PHE A 167 0.49 -10.64 11.61
CA PHE A 167 0.88 -9.29 11.20
C PHE A 167 2.35 -9.22 10.78
N VAL A 168 3.23 -9.95 11.47
CA VAL A 168 4.65 -10.08 11.13
C VAL A 168 4.85 -10.67 9.75
N GLY A 169 4.15 -11.76 9.43
CA GLY A 169 4.18 -12.35 8.10
C GLY A 169 3.69 -11.38 7.04
N TYR A 170 2.62 -10.62 7.32
CA TYR A 170 2.05 -9.66 6.38
C TYR A 170 3.02 -8.53 6.03
N TYR A 171 3.54 -7.82 7.04
CA TYR A 171 4.39 -6.66 6.76
C TYR A 171 5.72 -7.08 6.15
N LYS A 172 6.29 -8.24 6.54
CA LYS A 172 7.51 -8.77 5.93
C LYS A 172 7.28 -9.21 4.49
N PHE A 173 6.14 -9.84 4.20
CA PHE A 173 5.80 -10.23 2.83
C PHE A 173 5.75 -9.01 1.91
N PHE A 174 5.13 -7.91 2.33
CA PHE A 174 5.05 -6.69 1.52
C PHE A 174 6.23 -5.73 1.69
N LEU A 175 7.29 -6.12 2.42
CA LEU A 175 8.48 -5.30 2.68
C LEU A 175 8.12 -3.94 3.28
N LEU A 176 7.28 -3.96 4.33
CA LEU A 176 6.74 -2.78 5.04
C LEU A 176 7.45 -2.54 6.38
N ASP A 177 8.58 -3.22 6.65
CA ASP A 177 9.32 -3.17 7.91
C ASP A 177 9.64 -1.72 8.35
N ASP A 178 9.84 -0.81 7.40
CA ASP A 178 10.21 0.59 7.66
C ASP A 178 9.07 1.43 8.27
N LEU A 179 7.85 0.88 8.36
CA LEU A 179 6.72 1.44 9.11
C LEU A 179 6.52 0.80 10.48
N ILE A 180 7.37 -0.15 10.87
CA ILE A 180 7.21 -0.90 12.12
C ILE A 180 8.31 -0.51 13.09
N ASP A 181 7.95 -0.35 14.36
CA ASP A 181 8.90 -0.11 15.44
C ASP A 181 9.38 -1.40 16.12
N GLU A 182 10.32 -1.25 17.05
CA GLU A 182 10.90 -2.34 17.82
C GLU A 182 9.89 -3.11 18.69
N ASN A 183 8.70 -2.56 18.93
CA ASN A 183 7.60 -3.18 19.68
C ASN A 183 6.49 -3.70 18.74
N GLU A 184 6.79 -3.88 17.46
CA GLU A 184 5.83 -4.30 16.41
C GLU A 184 4.62 -3.35 16.27
N SER A 185 4.80 -2.08 16.64
CA SER A 185 3.80 -1.02 16.52
C SER A 185 4.05 -0.14 15.30
N ILE A 186 3.02 0.56 14.84
CA ILE A 186 3.13 1.39 13.64
C ILE A 186 3.87 2.70 13.94
N ARG A 187 4.86 3.01 13.11
CA ARG A 187 5.49 4.34 13.03
C ARG A 187 4.57 5.27 12.24
N PHE A 188 3.66 5.93 12.94
CA PHE A 188 2.71 6.86 12.34
C PHE A 188 3.41 8.09 11.72
N TYR A 189 2.86 8.59 10.61
CA TYR A 189 3.36 9.78 9.92
C TYR A 189 3.08 11.08 10.70
N LEU A 190 2.05 11.06 11.54
CA LEU A 190 1.61 12.15 12.42
C LEU A 190 1.14 11.56 13.75
N PRO A 191 1.01 12.37 14.82
CA PRO A 191 0.48 11.90 16.10
C PRO A 191 -0.81 11.10 15.93
N PHE A 192 -0.90 9.96 16.64
CA PHE A 192 -2.01 9.03 16.56
C PHE A 192 -2.78 8.99 17.87
N ASP A 193 -4.10 9.16 17.80
CA ASP A 193 -4.99 9.26 18.96
C ASP A 193 -5.93 8.07 19.12
N ASN A 194 -5.59 6.93 18.50
CA ASN A 194 -6.41 5.73 18.46
C ASN A 194 -7.75 5.92 17.73
N PHE A 195 -7.71 6.54 16.55
CA PHE A 195 -8.85 6.79 15.66
C PHE A 195 -9.98 7.63 16.30
N ARG A 196 -9.66 8.47 17.29
CA ARG A 196 -10.66 9.31 17.98
C ARG A 196 -11.01 10.54 17.15
N THR A 197 -10.05 11.08 16.40
CA THR A 197 -10.25 12.23 15.53
C THR A 197 -10.00 11.87 14.07
N LYS A 198 -10.52 12.73 13.17
CA LYS A 198 -10.26 12.57 11.74
C LYS A 198 -8.80 12.95 11.47
N PRO A 199 -8.06 12.16 10.68
CA PRO A 199 -6.75 12.56 10.22
C PRO A 199 -6.91 13.77 9.29
N ALA A 200 -6.53 14.95 9.78
CA ALA A 200 -6.54 16.19 9.03
C ALA A 200 -5.23 16.93 9.31
N PHE A 201 -4.84 17.79 8.38
CA PHE A 201 -3.75 18.74 8.60
C PHE A 201 -4.33 20.01 9.23
N ALA A 202 -3.75 20.46 10.34
CA ALA A 202 -4.05 21.73 10.97
C ALA A 202 -3.47 22.91 10.16
N ASP A 203 -2.28 22.72 9.59
CA ASP A 203 -1.53 23.75 8.89
C ASP A 203 -0.49 23.14 7.91
N VAL A 204 0.30 24.03 7.30
CA VAL A 204 1.39 23.68 6.38
C VAL A 204 2.48 22.86 7.06
N ASP A 205 2.80 23.15 8.32
CA ASP A 205 3.89 22.48 9.03
C ASP A 205 3.55 21.01 9.27
N GLU A 206 2.31 20.69 9.65
CA GLU A 206 1.86 19.30 9.76
C GLU A 206 1.91 18.55 8.41
N TYR A 207 1.61 19.21 7.29
CA TYR A 207 1.78 18.58 5.98
C TYR A 207 3.24 18.29 5.67
N LEU A 208 4.15 19.22 5.99
CA LEU A 208 5.58 19.01 5.79
C LEU A 208 6.12 17.88 6.67
N MET A 209 5.62 17.74 7.90
CA MET A 209 5.90 16.59 8.77
C MET A 209 5.45 15.28 8.14
N TYR A 210 4.21 15.24 7.64
CA TYR A 210 3.68 14.08 6.92
C TYR A 210 4.50 13.74 5.68
N LYS A 211 4.79 14.74 4.82
CA LYS A 211 5.62 14.58 3.63
C LYS A 211 6.96 13.96 3.99
N HIS A 212 7.67 14.52 4.96
CA HIS A 212 8.97 14.02 5.38
C HIS A 212 8.90 12.56 5.89
N ALA A 213 7.86 12.20 6.64
CA ALA A 213 7.68 10.83 7.10
C ALA A 213 7.39 9.85 5.95
N VAL A 214 6.51 10.22 5.02
CA VAL A 214 6.17 9.42 3.83
C VAL A 214 7.37 9.26 2.90
N THR A 215 8.10 10.34 2.62
CA THR A 215 9.33 10.30 1.81
C THR A 215 10.34 9.32 2.39
N ARG A 216 10.65 9.42 3.69
CA ARG A 216 11.58 8.48 4.35
C ARG A 216 11.13 7.03 4.25
N PHE A 217 9.83 6.77 4.39
CA PHE A 217 9.27 5.43 4.21
C PHE A 217 9.50 4.92 2.78
N ILE A 218 9.14 5.69 1.75
CA ILE A 218 9.28 5.27 0.35
C ILE A 218 10.74 5.00 0.00
N GLU A 219 11.65 5.89 0.39
CA GLU A 219 13.09 5.73 0.14
C GLU A 219 13.64 4.46 0.81
N SER A 220 13.27 4.22 2.07
CA SER A 220 13.71 3.04 2.82
C SER A 220 13.13 1.76 2.23
N ARG A 221 11.85 1.76 1.88
CA ARG A 221 11.17 0.62 1.23
C ARG A 221 11.74 0.34 -0.15
N ASN A 222 12.05 1.36 -0.94
CA ASN A 222 12.73 1.19 -2.24
C ASN A 222 14.11 0.55 -2.06
N LYS A 223 14.89 0.97 -1.06
CA LYS A 223 16.16 0.31 -0.74
C LYS A 223 15.95 -1.17 -0.39
N ARG A 224 14.96 -1.47 0.45
CA ARG A 224 14.60 -2.85 0.83
C ARG A 224 14.15 -3.69 -0.37
N ILE A 225 13.36 -3.12 -1.28
CA ILE A 225 12.94 -3.75 -2.53
C ILE A 225 14.16 -4.07 -3.40
N ASN A 226 15.11 -3.14 -3.55
CA ASN A 226 16.35 -3.39 -4.28
C ASN A 226 17.19 -4.52 -3.67
N GLU A 227 17.36 -4.50 -2.34
CA GLU A 227 18.10 -5.53 -1.61
C GLU A 227 17.45 -6.91 -1.80
N TYR A 228 16.12 -6.98 -1.68
CA TYR A 228 15.35 -8.20 -1.93
C TYR A 228 15.50 -8.68 -3.39
N ALA A 229 15.36 -7.77 -4.37
CA ALA A 229 15.44 -8.10 -5.79
C ALA A 229 16.82 -8.62 -6.22
N ASN A 230 17.87 -8.06 -5.64
CA ASN A 230 19.26 -8.46 -5.86
C ASN A 230 19.62 -9.75 -5.10
N GLY A 231 19.11 -9.94 -3.89
CA GLY A 231 19.28 -11.17 -3.11
C GLY A 231 18.63 -12.37 -3.82
N ALA A 232 17.40 -12.19 -4.30
CA ALA A 232 16.70 -13.21 -5.09
C ALA A 232 17.32 -13.46 -6.48
N ALA A 233 18.21 -12.60 -6.97
CA ALA A 233 18.96 -12.84 -8.21
C ALA A 233 20.20 -13.73 -8.01
N ARG A 234 20.63 -13.91 -6.76
CA ARG A 234 21.85 -14.62 -6.36
C ARG A 234 21.58 -16.00 -5.72
N ALA A 235 20.32 -16.27 -5.38
CA ALA A 235 19.83 -17.55 -4.90
C ALA A 235 19.35 -18.40 -6.08
#